data_AF-A0A7K2NU04-F1
#
_entry.id   AF-A0A7K2NU04-F1
#
_cell.length_a   1.000
_cell.length_b   1.000
_cell.length_c   1.000
_cell.angle_alpha   90.00
_cell.angle_beta   90.00
_cell.angle_gamma   90.00
#
_symmetry.space_group_name_H-M   'P 1'
#
loop_
_entity.id
_entity.type
_entity.pdbx_description
1 polymer ?
#
loop_
_entity_poly.entity_id
_entity_poly.type
_entity_poly.pdbx_seq_one_letter_code
_entity_poly.pdbx_strand_id
1 'polypeptide(L)'
;VWAAAIDVIREPAPRYEGRFLHRDFQPGNVLFDLPPEDSAGAVGARITGVVDWAAASWGPADLDVAHCSTNLALLHGPAWGLRFIKAYQEAGGKLAAAVDERLYWQVREPLAFSEEVQSVAQPWREAGRTELTTRAVEERLDAYVTSLMNALG
;
A
#
# COMPACT_ATOMS: atom_id res chain seq x y z
N VAL A 1 8.81 -17.65 3.34
CA VAL A 1 8.53 -16.34 2.72
C VAL A 1 9.11 -15.21 3.56
N TRP A 2 8.67 -14.99 4.80
CA TRP A 2 9.13 -13.87 5.64
C TRP A 2 10.64 -13.75 5.83
N ALA A 3 11.36 -14.85 6.09
CA ALA A 3 12.82 -14.80 6.18
C ALA A 3 13.47 -14.27 4.89
N ALA A 4 13.00 -14.72 3.72
CA ALA A 4 13.49 -14.24 2.43
C ALA A 4 13.10 -12.77 2.17
N ALA A 5 11.90 -12.35 2.58
CA ALA A 5 11.48 -10.94 2.50
C ALA A 5 12.37 -10.03 3.38
N ILE A 6 12.74 -10.50 4.57
CA ILE A 6 13.69 -9.81 5.45
C ILE A 6 15.07 -9.74 4.80
N ASP A 7 15.53 -10.83 4.18
CA ASP A 7 16.83 -10.85 3.50
C ASP A 7 16.87 -9.86 2.32
N VAL A 8 15.77 -9.67 1.59
CA VAL A 8 15.66 -8.62 0.56
C VAL A 8 15.92 -7.23 1.15
N ILE A 9 15.32 -6.87 2.28
CA ILE A 9 15.48 -5.50 2.84
C ILE A 9 16.78 -5.30 3.63
N ARG A 10 17.51 -6.39 3.91
CA ARG A 10 18.85 -6.34 4.51
C ARG A 10 19.91 -5.89 3.52
N GLU A 11 19.65 -6.05 2.22
CA GLU A 11 20.51 -5.51 1.18
C GLU A 11 20.59 -3.97 1.24
N PRO A 12 21.66 -3.36 0.71
CA PRO A 12 21.73 -1.91 0.62
C PRO A 12 20.53 -1.34 -0.14
N ALA A 13 19.99 -0.23 0.37
CA ALA A 13 18.91 0.47 -0.30
C ALA A 13 19.27 0.79 -1.77
N PRO A 14 18.41 0.42 -2.75
CA PRO A 14 18.63 0.72 -4.15
C PRO A 14 18.83 2.22 -4.41
N ARG A 15 19.49 2.53 -5.53
CA ARG A 15 19.50 3.90 -6.03
C ARG A 15 18.09 4.26 -6.51
N TYR A 16 17.72 5.53 -6.36
CA TYR A 16 16.41 6.00 -6.78
C TYR A 16 16.47 7.39 -7.40
N GLU A 17 15.56 7.65 -8.34
CA GLU A 17 15.19 9.00 -8.73
C GLU A 17 14.16 9.48 -7.70
N GLY A 18 14.50 10.49 -6.91
CA GLY A 18 13.57 10.93 -5.89
C GLY A 18 12.48 11.84 -6.45
N ARG A 19 11.37 11.83 -5.75
CA ARG A 19 10.11 12.48 -6.08
C ARG A 19 9.52 13.02 -4.79
N PHE A 20 8.59 13.96 -4.93
CA PHE A 20 7.81 14.41 -3.78
C PHE A 20 6.85 13.29 -3.37
N LEU A 21 6.96 12.87 -2.11
CA LEU A 21 6.20 11.76 -1.52
C LEU A 21 5.25 12.28 -0.45
N HIS A 22 4.10 11.63 -0.33
CA HIS A 22 3.17 11.83 0.76
C HIS A 22 3.63 11.13 2.05
N ARG A 23 4.23 9.94 1.93
CA ARG A 23 4.67 9.02 3.01
C ARG A 23 3.58 8.41 3.89
N ASP A 24 2.38 8.98 3.90
CA ASP A 24 1.17 8.36 4.44
C ASP A 24 0.09 8.21 3.34
N PHE A 25 0.49 7.76 2.15
CA PHE A 25 -0.42 7.68 1.00
C PHE A 25 -1.33 6.46 1.13
N GLN A 26 -2.57 6.66 1.56
CA GLN A 26 -3.54 5.59 1.77
C GLN A 26 -4.97 6.05 1.45
N PRO A 27 -5.93 5.12 1.23
CA PRO A 27 -7.30 5.49 0.85
C PRO A 27 -8.00 6.45 1.82
N GLY A 28 -7.65 6.42 3.12
CA GLY A 28 -8.21 7.33 4.12
C GLY A 28 -7.82 8.81 3.93
N ASN A 29 -6.73 9.07 3.20
CA ASN A 29 -6.20 10.41 2.96
C ASN A 29 -6.58 10.97 1.58
N VAL A 30 -7.47 10.28 0.85
CA VAL A 30 -7.98 10.71 -0.46
C VAL A 30 -9.46 11.08 -0.34
N LEU A 31 -9.79 12.32 -0.68
CA LEU A 31 -11.15 12.82 -0.64
C LEU A 31 -11.84 12.59 -1.99
N PHE A 32 -13.06 12.07 -1.93
CA PHE A 32 -13.89 11.81 -3.09
C PHE A 32 -15.17 12.65 -3.04
N ASP A 33 -15.53 13.25 -4.17
CA ASP A 33 -16.88 13.73 -4.45
C ASP A 33 -17.69 12.58 -5.03
N LEU A 34 -18.73 12.15 -4.32
CA LEU A 34 -19.56 11.01 -4.67
C LEU A 34 -20.92 11.49 -5.20
N PRO A 35 -21.43 10.90 -6.30
CA PRO A 35 -22.78 11.19 -6.78
C PRO A 35 -23.83 10.86 -5.70
N PRO A 36 -24.84 11.71 -5.49
CA PRO A 36 -25.89 11.46 -4.49
C PRO A 36 -26.64 10.15 -4.73
N GLU A 37 -26.83 9.77 -5.99
CA GLU A 37 -27.51 8.53 -6.40
C GLU A 37 -26.70 7.24 -6.23
N ASP A 38 -25.37 7.32 -6.05
CA ASP A 38 -24.51 6.15 -5.90
C ASP A 38 -23.41 6.38 -4.85
N SER A 39 -23.82 6.62 -3.60
CA SER A 39 -22.91 6.79 -2.47
C SER A 39 -22.10 5.52 -2.12
N ALA A 40 -22.43 4.38 -2.74
CA ALA A 40 -21.76 3.10 -2.54
C ALA A 40 -20.89 2.67 -3.75
N GLY A 41 -21.14 3.21 -4.93
CA GLY A 41 -20.52 2.82 -6.19
C GLY A 41 -19.71 3.94 -6.82
N ALA A 42 -18.43 3.65 -7.05
CA ALA A 42 -17.41 4.58 -7.52
C ALA A 42 -17.61 5.13 -8.96
N VAL A 43 -18.74 4.87 -9.62
CA VAL A 43 -18.96 5.31 -11.00
C VAL A 43 -19.17 6.82 -11.01
N GLY A 44 -18.17 7.55 -11.51
CA GLY A 44 -18.18 9.02 -11.54
C GLY A 44 -17.64 9.69 -10.27
N ALA A 45 -17.10 8.92 -9.31
CA ALA A 45 -16.40 9.49 -8.16
C ALA A 45 -15.20 10.33 -8.62
N ARG A 46 -15.12 11.59 -8.17
CA ARG A 46 -14.03 12.51 -8.52
C ARG A 46 -13.14 12.72 -7.30
N ILE A 47 -11.82 12.56 -7.47
CA ILE A 47 -10.86 12.95 -6.43
C ILE A 47 -10.87 14.47 -6.29
N THR A 48 -11.11 14.97 -5.09
CA THR A 48 -11.14 16.42 -4.79
C THR A 48 -9.94 16.90 -4.00
N GLY A 49 -9.23 15.99 -3.33
CA GLY A 49 -8.04 16.35 -2.58
C GLY A 49 -7.30 15.15 -2.04
N VAL A 50 -6.02 15.39 -1.72
CA VAL A 50 -5.17 14.51 -0.92
C VAL A 50 -4.76 15.32 0.31
N VAL A 51 -4.98 14.77 1.50
CA VAL A 51 -4.82 15.46 2.79
C VAL A 51 -3.81 14.73 3.68
N ASP A 52 -3.43 15.35 4.80
CA ASP A 52 -2.47 14.80 5.77
C ASP A 52 -1.02 14.64 5.26
N TRP A 53 -0.49 15.74 4.72
CA TRP A 53 0.89 15.83 4.21
C TRP A 53 1.95 15.99 5.31
N ALA A 54 1.65 15.70 6.58
CA ALA A 54 2.58 15.95 7.69
C ALA A 54 3.90 15.15 7.58
N ALA A 55 3.84 13.98 6.93
CA ALA A 55 5.00 13.11 6.71
C ALA A 55 5.72 13.34 5.37
N ALA A 56 5.29 14.34 4.58
CA ALA A 56 5.78 14.53 3.22
C ALA A 56 7.30 14.69 3.15
N SER A 57 7.92 14.06 2.15
CA SER A 57 9.37 14.06 2.00
C SER A 57 9.81 13.78 0.56
N TRP A 58 11.11 13.58 0.36
CA TRP A 58 11.69 13.29 -0.95
C TRP A 58 12.27 11.87 -0.97
N GLY A 59 11.90 11.07 -1.97
CA GLY A 59 12.33 9.66 -2.06
C GLY A 59 11.77 8.92 -3.27
N PRO A 60 11.97 7.60 -3.38
CA PRO A 60 11.41 6.80 -4.47
C PRO A 60 9.88 6.75 -4.41
N ALA A 61 9.19 6.92 -5.56
CA ALA A 61 7.74 6.76 -5.64
C ALA A 61 7.26 5.38 -5.18
N ASP A 62 8.12 4.36 -5.29
CA ASP A 62 7.86 3.01 -4.80
C ASP A 62 7.44 2.97 -3.33
N LEU A 63 7.89 3.91 -2.49
CA LEU A 63 7.49 3.96 -1.10
C LEU A 63 6.01 4.33 -0.92
N ASP A 64 5.52 5.37 -1.60
CA ASP A 64 4.09 5.73 -1.53
C ASP A 64 3.21 4.63 -2.14
N VAL A 65 3.68 4.01 -3.23
CA VAL A 65 2.96 2.90 -3.86
C VAL A 65 2.94 1.68 -2.95
N ALA A 66 4.05 1.31 -2.32
CA ALA A 66 4.12 0.20 -1.38
C ALA A 66 3.22 0.44 -0.16
N HIS A 67 3.20 1.65 0.37
CA HIS A 67 2.36 2.03 1.51
C HIS A 67 0.86 1.92 1.18
N CYS A 68 0.43 2.50 0.05
CA CYS A 68 -0.96 2.43 -0.38
C CYS A 68 -1.40 1.00 -0.72
N SER A 69 -0.53 0.25 -1.41
CA SER A 69 -0.79 -1.14 -1.78
C SER A 69 -0.92 -2.05 -0.55
N THR A 70 -0.08 -1.84 0.47
CA THR A 70 -0.16 -2.57 1.74
C THR A 70 -1.47 -2.28 2.44
N ASN A 71 -1.85 -1.00 2.60
CA ASN A 71 -3.16 -0.63 3.16
C ASN A 71 -4.31 -1.30 2.40
N LEU A 72 -4.33 -1.23 1.07
CA LEU A 72 -5.37 -1.88 0.25
C LEU A 72 -5.39 -3.41 0.43
N ALA A 73 -4.22 -4.05 0.55
CA ALA A 73 -4.12 -5.48 0.83
C ALA A 73 -4.71 -5.85 2.20
N LEU A 74 -4.42 -5.05 3.23
CA LEU A 74 -4.94 -5.26 4.57
C LEU A 74 -6.46 -5.04 4.64
N LEU A 75 -6.96 -3.98 4.01
CA LEU A 75 -8.37 -3.58 4.07
C LEU A 75 -9.28 -4.40 3.16
N HIS A 76 -8.80 -4.82 1.98
CA HIS A 76 -9.63 -5.45 0.94
C HIS A 76 -9.12 -6.83 0.48
N GLY A 77 -7.94 -7.25 0.93
CA GLY A 77 -7.31 -8.52 0.58
C GLY A 77 -6.14 -8.38 -0.41
N PRO A 78 -5.21 -9.35 -0.45
CA PRO A 78 -3.90 -9.24 -1.11
C PRO A 78 -3.97 -8.87 -2.60
N ALA A 79 -5.01 -9.34 -3.30
CA ALA A 79 -5.22 -9.03 -4.71
C ALA A 79 -5.39 -7.51 -4.98
N TRP A 80 -5.93 -6.76 -4.02
CA TRP A 80 -6.12 -5.31 -4.17
C TRP A 80 -4.81 -4.54 -4.09
N GLY A 81 -3.86 -4.97 -3.25
CA GLY A 81 -2.51 -4.40 -3.22
C GLY A 81 -1.79 -4.57 -4.56
N LEU A 82 -1.78 -5.80 -5.11
CA LEU A 82 -1.17 -6.07 -6.41
C LEU A 82 -1.86 -5.30 -7.55
N ARG A 83 -3.20 -5.21 -7.51
CA ARG A 83 -3.97 -4.45 -8.49
C ARG A 83 -3.61 -2.97 -8.47
N PHE A 84 -3.37 -2.39 -7.29
CA PHE A 84 -2.99 -0.99 -7.18
C PHE A 84 -1.63 -0.69 -7.83
N ILE A 85 -0.63 -1.53 -7.57
CA ILE A 85 0.70 -1.41 -8.20
C ILE A 85 0.56 -1.39 -9.73
N LYS A 86 -0.22 -2.32 -10.27
CA LYS A 86 -0.50 -2.39 -11.71
C LYS A 86 -1.22 -1.14 -12.22
N ALA A 87 -2.29 -0.72 -11.53
CA ALA A 87 -3.06 0.47 -11.91
C ALA A 87 -2.20 1.75 -11.89
N TYR A 88 -1.29 1.89 -10.92
CA TYR A 88 -0.35 3.00 -10.85
C TYR A 88 0.54 3.06 -12.09
N GLN A 89 1.09 1.92 -12.52
CA GLN A 89 1.92 1.82 -13.72
C GLN A 89 1.11 2.07 -15.01
N GLU A 90 -0.11 1.52 -15.10
CA GLU A 90 -1.02 1.74 -16.23
C GLU A 90 -1.42 3.21 -16.38
N ALA A 91 -1.51 3.95 -15.26
CA ALA A 91 -1.72 5.40 -15.26
C ALA A 91 -0.47 6.22 -15.64
N GLY A 92 0.64 5.56 -16.01
CA GLY A 92 1.91 6.21 -16.38
C GLY A 92 2.85 6.46 -15.20
N GLY A 93 2.50 5.98 -14.01
CA GLY A 93 3.38 5.99 -12.84
C GLY A 93 4.67 5.21 -13.09
N LYS A 94 5.79 5.76 -12.59
CA LYS A 94 7.11 5.15 -12.76
C LYS A 94 7.63 4.67 -11.43
N LEU A 95 7.93 3.38 -11.37
CA LEU A 95 8.58 2.69 -10.26
C LEU A 95 10.03 2.37 -10.65
N ALA A 96 10.81 1.79 -9.73
CA ALA A 96 12.15 1.32 -10.05
C ALA A 96 12.15 0.41 -11.29
N ALA A 97 13.18 0.52 -12.14
CA ALA A 97 13.21 -0.18 -13.42
C ALA A 97 13.59 -1.67 -13.27
N ALA A 98 14.52 -1.97 -12.36
CA ALA A 98 14.92 -3.33 -12.06
C ALA A 98 13.90 -4.00 -11.11
N VAL A 99 13.70 -5.30 -11.30
CA VAL A 99 12.66 -6.07 -10.58
C VAL A 99 13.01 -6.21 -9.09
N ASP A 100 14.28 -6.47 -8.79
CA ASP A 100 14.85 -6.59 -7.46
C ASP A 100 14.77 -5.26 -6.69
N GLU A 101 15.07 -4.13 -7.34
CA GLU A 101 14.91 -2.81 -6.73
C GLU A 101 13.45 -2.50 -6.38
N ARG A 102 12.50 -2.87 -7.28
CA ARG A 102 11.07 -2.74 -6.96
C ARG A 102 10.66 -3.62 -5.79
N LEU A 103 11.11 -4.87 -5.79
CA LEU A 103 10.80 -5.82 -4.72
C LEU A 103 11.31 -5.31 -3.37
N TYR A 104 12.52 -4.73 -3.33
CA TYR A 104 13.07 -4.10 -2.13
C TYR A 104 12.11 -3.08 -1.52
N TRP A 105 11.65 -2.11 -2.30
CA TRP A 105 10.74 -1.07 -1.80
C TRP A 105 9.35 -1.61 -1.47
N GLN A 106 8.83 -2.54 -2.27
CA GLN A 106 7.49 -3.08 -2.10
C GLN A 106 7.35 -4.00 -0.88
N VAL A 107 8.40 -4.72 -0.50
CA VAL A 107 8.37 -5.60 0.67
C VAL A 107 8.70 -4.87 1.98
N ARG A 108 9.39 -3.72 1.88
CA ARG A 108 9.77 -2.91 3.04
C ARG A 108 8.57 -2.39 3.84
N GLU A 109 7.53 -1.87 3.17
CA GLU A 109 6.35 -1.34 3.87
C GLU A 109 5.55 -2.45 4.58
N PRO A 110 5.19 -3.60 3.96
CA PRO A 110 4.57 -4.73 4.65
C PRO A 110 5.31 -5.22 5.91
N LEU A 111 6.65 -5.21 5.87
CA LEU A 111 7.47 -5.54 7.04
C LEU A 111 7.29 -4.52 8.17
N ALA A 112 7.23 -3.22 7.88
CA ALA A 112 6.92 -2.20 8.87
C ALA A 112 5.50 -2.39 9.46
N PHE A 113 4.50 -2.68 8.60
CA PHE A 113 3.13 -2.93 9.04
C PHE A 113 2.99 -4.17 9.95
N SER A 114 3.91 -5.14 9.86
CA SER A 114 3.85 -6.37 10.68
C SER A 114 3.91 -6.11 12.18
N GLU A 115 4.50 -4.97 12.59
CA GLU A 115 4.56 -4.55 13.99
C GLU A 115 3.34 -3.70 14.42
N GLU A 116 2.52 -3.26 13.46
CA GLU A 116 1.46 -2.26 13.66
C GLU A 116 0.06 -2.71 13.22
N VAL A 117 -0.11 -4.00 12.87
CA VAL A 117 -1.35 -4.54 12.30
C VAL A 117 -2.60 -4.19 13.11
N GLN A 118 -2.52 -4.29 14.45
CA GLN A 118 -3.64 -3.94 15.32
C GLN A 118 -4.01 -2.45 15.22
N SER A 119 -3.01 -1.57 15.28
CA SER A 119 -3.18 -0.11 15.23
C SER A 119 -3.80 0.33 13.91
N VAL A 120 -3.41 -0.33 12.81
CA VAL A 120 -3.95 -0.08 11.47
C VAL A 120 -5.40 -0.56 11.36
N ALA A 121 -5.72 -1.72 11.93
CA ALA A 121 -7.05 -2.32 11.80
C ALA A 121 -8.11 -1.62 12.68
N GLN A 122 -7.71 -1.11 13.84
CA GLN A 122 -8.64 -0.61 14.87
C GLN A 122 -9.56 0.53 14.39
N PRO A 123 -9.07 1.63 13.77
CA PRO A 123 -9.93 2.72 13.33
C PRO A 123 -11.01 2.26 12.35
N TRP A 124 -10.68 1.33 11.44
CA TRP A 124 -11.62 0.80 10.47
C TRP A 124 -12.69 -0.09 11.11
N ARG A 125 -12.30 -0.90 12.10
CA ARG A 125 -13.26 -1.69 12.89
C ARG A 125 -14.23 -0.78 13.63
N GLU A 126 -13.74 0.27 14.27
CA GLU A 126 -14.55 1.27 14.97
C GLU A 126 -15.48 2.03 14.01
N ALA A 127 -15.04 2.24 12.76
CA ALA A 127 -15.86 2.80 11.68
C ALA A 127 -16.85 1.79 11.05
N GLY A 128 -16.96 0.56 11.59
CA GLY A 128 -17.97 -0.43 11.19
C GLY A 128 -17.47 -1.61 10.36
N ARG A 129 -16.19 -1.63 9.97
CA ARG A 129 -15.56 -2.78 9.27
C ARG A 129 -15.16 -3.88 10.27
N THR A 130 -16.15 -4.44 10.93
CA THR A 130 -15.95 -5.40 12.05
C THR A 130 -15.22 -6.69 11.65
N GLU A 131 -15.19 -7.02 10.35
CA GLU A 131 -14.47 -8.17 9.80
C GLU A 131 -12.94 -7.99 9.81
N LEU A 132 -12.43 -6.76 9.95
CA LEU A 132 -10.99 -6.46 10.01
C LEU A 132 -10.40 -6.78 11.38
N THR A 133 -10.65 -7.97 11.92
CA THR A 133 -9.99 -8.43 13.16
C THR A 133 -8.47 -8.48 12.98
N THR A 134 -7.70 -8.34 14.06
CA THR A 134 -6.23 -8.43 14.01
C THR A 134 -5.76 -9.66 13.24
N ARG A 135 -6.33 -10.83 13.57
CA ARG A 135 -6.04 -12.10 12.88
C ARG A 135 -6.35 -12.05 11.38
N ALA A 136 -7.49 -11.52 10.99
CA ALA A 136 -7.85 -11.43 9.56
C ALA A 136 -6.89 -10.52 8.78
N VAL A 137 -6.40 -9.45 9.42
CA VAL A 137 -5.45 -8.54 8.80
C VAL A 137 -4.04 -9.15 8.76
N GLU A 138 -3.61 -9.87 9.79
CA GLU A 138 -2.37 -10.67 9.78
C GLU A 138 -2.38 -11.71 8.66
N GLU A 139 -3.46 -12.48 8.52
CA GLU A 139 -3.60 -13.49 7.45
C GLU A 139 -3.55 -12.84 6.05
N ARG A 140 -4.10 -11.63 5.90
CA ARG A 140 -4.00 -10.86 4.64
C ARG A 140 -2.59 -10.33 4.39
N LEU A 141 -1.89 -9.88 5.43
CA LEU A 141 -0.50 -9.44 5.33
C LEU A 141 0.41 -10.58 4.88
N ASP A 142 0.28 -11.76 5.52
CA ASP A 142 1.00 -12.98 5.16
C ASP A 142 0.79 -13.38 3.69
N ALA A 143 -0.48 -13.38 3.25
CA ALA A 143 -0.84 -13.69 1.88
C ALA A 143 -0.33 -12.64 0.88
N TYR A 144 -0.30 -11.37 1.26
CA TYR A 144 0.19 -10.28 0.44
C TYR A 144 1.71 -10.35 0.26
N VAL A 145 2.47 -10.52 1.35
CA VAL A 145 3.93 -10.70 1.29
C VAL A 145 4.30 -11.94 0.47
N THR A 146 3.57 -13.04 0.65
CA THR A 146 3.73 -14.25 -0.19
C THR A 146 3.51 -13.96 -1.66
N SER A 147 2.49 -13.17 -2.00
CA SER A 147 2.19 -12.81 -3.39
C SER A 147 3.27 -11.90 -3.99
N LEU A 148 3.78 -10.92 -3.25
CA LEU A 148 4.89 -10.05 -3.68
C LEU A 148 6.16 -10.87 -3.97
N MET A 149 6.54 -11.73 -3.03
CA MET A 149 7.74 -12.55 -3.16
C MET A 149 7.65 -13.55 -4.31
N ASN A 150 6.45 -14.05 -4.65
CA ASN A 150 6.26 -14.96 -5.80
C ASN A 150 6.15 -14.22 -7.15
N ALA A 151 5.68 -12.97 -7.15
CA ALA A 151 5.49 -12.20 -8.38
C ALA A 151 6.76 -11.50 -8.87
N LEU A 152 7.68 -11.21 -7.95
CA LEU A 152 8.88 -10.40 -8.21
C LEU A 152 10.19 -11.07 -7.75
N GLY A 153 10.13 -12.16 -6.99
CA GLY A 153 11.29 -13.01 -6.64
C GLY A 153 11.43 -14.18 -7.61
#